data_AF-W1XHT5-F1
#
_entry.id   AF-W1XHT5-F1
#
_cell.length_a   1.000
_cell.length_b   1.000
_cell.length_c   1.000
_cell.angle_alpha   90.00
_cell.angle_beta   90.00
_cell.angle_gamma   90.00
#
_symmetry.space_group_name_H-M   'P 1'
#
loop_
_entity.id
_entity.type
_entity.pdbx_description
1 polymer ?
#
loop_
_entity_poly.entity_id
_entity_poly.type
_entity_poly.pdbx_seq_one_letter_code
_entity_poly.pdbx_strand_id
1 'polypeptide(L)'
;QRVYGMRFKATKDMDIGLKYTAISRDEVDVMPIFTTDGQLSIAPITVLQDDKHLYPSYMAGNVVRSEVLIAHPELRPVLESLNHTITDQEMAKMNYAV
;
A
#
# COMPACT_ATOMS: atom_id res chain seq x y z
N GLN A 1 -0.70 17.01 7.84
CA GLN A 1 -0.13 18.33 8.20
C GLN A 1 0.08 18.46 9.71
N ARG A 2 -0.96 18.46 10.56
CA ARG A 2 -0.82 18.64 12.03
C ARG A 2 0.18 17.68 12.70
N VAL A 3 0.07 16.37 12.47
CA VAL A 3 0.94 15.34 13.12
C VAL A 3 2.43 15.55 12.84
N TYR A 4 2.76 16.00 11.64
CA TYR A 4 4.13 16.21 11.18
C TYR A 4 4.59 17.66 11.20
N GLY A 5 3.73 18.61 11.59
CA GLY A 5 4.04 20.05 11.50
C GLY A 5 4.27 20.56 10.07
N MET A 6 3.90 19.79 9.04
CA MET A 6 4.11 20.16 7.63
C MET A 6 3.23 21.34 7.24
N ARG A 7 3.80 22.27 6.45
CA ARG A 7 3.10 23.39 5.82
C ARG A 7 3.31 23.33 4.32
N PHE A 8 2.23 23.09 3.58
CA PHE A 8 2.27 23.10 2.11
C PHE A 8 1.83 24.46 1.59
N LYS A 9 2.47 24.96 0.53
CA LYS A 9 2.13 26.24 -0.11
C LYS A 9 0.73 26.20 -0.73
N ALA A 10 0.36 25.07 -1.32
CA ALA A 10 -0.96 24.80 -1.90
C ALA A 10 -1.26 23.30 -1.82
N THR A 11 -2.53 22.95 -1.95
CA THR A 11 -3.01 21.56 -2.07
C THR A 11 -3.98 21.45 -3.24
N LYS A 12 -3.98 20.31 -3.92
CA LYS A 12 -4.86 20.03 -5.06
C LYS A 12 -5.52 18.67 -4.85
N ASP A 13 -6.83 18.60 -5.04
CA ASP A 13 -7.56 17.34 -5.10
C ASP A 13 -7.42 16.72 -6.48
N MET A 14 -7.20 15.41 -6.53
CA MET A 14 -6.89 14.71 -7.76
C MET A 14 -7.27 13.24 -7.67
N ASP A 15 -7.75 12.69 -8.78
CA ASP A 15 -7.99 11.26 -8.93
C ASP A 15 -6.70 10.46 -8.72
N ILE A 16 -6.82 9.31 -8.06
CA ILE A 16 -5.69 8.42 -7.76
C ILE A 16 -4.88 8.08 -9.03
N GLY A 17 -5.57 7.81 -10.14
CA GLY A 17 -4.92 7.46 -11.41
C GLY A 17 -4.07 8.57 -12.03
N LEU A 18 -4.25 9.83 -11.61
CA LEU A 18 -3.53 10.99 -12.17
C LEU A 18 -2.30 11.37 -11.34
N LYS A 19 -2.17 10.87 -10.10
CA LYS A 19 -1.13 11.23 -9.14
C LYS A 19 0.29 11.03 -9.68
N TYR A 20 0.56 9.88 -10.26
CA TYR A 20 1.89 9.55 -10.82
C TYR A 20 2.26 10.41 -12.02
N THR A 21 1.28 10.76 -12.86
CA THR A 21 1.52 11.69 -13.98
C THR A 21 1.81 13.09 -13.46
N ALA A 22 1.05 13.58 -12.48
CA ALA A 22 1.25 14.91 -11.91
C ALA A 22 2.63 15.08 -11.26
N ILE A 23 3.09 14.11 -10.47
CA ILE A 23 4.43 14.18 -9.86
C ILE A 23 5.54 14.07 -10.91
N SER A 24 5.35 13.26 -11.96
CA SER A 24 6.34 13.16 -13.07
C SER A 24 6.44 14.41 -13.94
N ARG A 25 5.41 15.27 -13.91
CA ARG A 25 5.32 16.53 -14.65
C ARG A 25 5.62 17.76 -13.80
N ASP A 26 6.13 17.55 -12.58
CA ASP A 26 6.38 18.61 -11.59
C ASP A 26 5.12 19.47 -11.27
N GLU A 27 3.92 18.92 -11.44
CA GLU A 27 2.67 19.59 -11.07
C GLU A 27 2.40 19.52 -9.56
N VAL A 28 3.01 18.54 -8.86
CA VAL A 28 2.98 18.36 -7.41
C VAL A 28 4.35 17.87 -6.91
N ASP A 29 4.76 18.33 -5.73
CA ASP A 29 6.03 17.91 -5.12
C ASP A 29 5.90 16.62 -4.28
N VAL A 30 4.72 16.39 -3.70
CA VAL A 30 4.44 15.29 -2.77
C VAL A 30 3.01 14.81 -2.95
N MET A 31 2.78 13.51 -2.76
CA MET A 31 1.46 12.89 -2.87
C MET A 31 1.31 11.71 -1.90
N PRO A 32 0.10 11.44 -1.40
CA PRO A 32 -0.18 10.18 -0.71
C PRO A 32 -0.25 9.02 -1.70
N ILE A 33 0.40 7.91 -1.35
CA ILE A 33 0.49 6.67 -2.15
C ILE A 33 -0.02 5.47 -1.35
N PHE A 34 -0.25 4.35 -2.05
CA PHE A 34 -0.38 3.02 -1.44
C PHE A 34 0.92 2.25 -1.67
N THR A 35 1.45 1.58 -0.64
CA THR A 35 2.75 0.88 -0.74
C THR A 35 2.74 -0.30 -1.71
N THR A 36 1.55 -0.79 -2.07
CA THR A 36 1.33 -1.90 -3.00
C THR A 36 0.76 -1.45 -4.36
N ASP A 37 0.69 -0.14 -4.66
CA ASP A 37 0.20 0.35 -5.96
C ASP A 37 1.10 -0.12 -7.11
N GLY A 38 0.51 -0.60 -8.21
CA GLY A 38 1.26 -1.08 -9.37
C GLY A 38 2.15 -0.01 -10.00
N GLN A 39 1.67 1.24 -10.09
CA GLN A 39 2.44 2.34 -10.66
C GLN A 39 3.65 2.71 -9.81
N LEU A 40 3.62 2.42 -8.49
CA LEU A 40 4.77 2.62 -7.61
C LEU A 40 5.98 1.80 -8.03
N SER A 41 5.77 0.61 -8.61
CA SER A 41 6.84 -0.31 -8.97
C SER A 41 7.81 0.22 -10.05
N ILE A 42 7.36 1.21 -10.84
CA ILE A 42 8.13 1.82 -11.93
C ILE A 42 8.31 3.34 -11.77
N ALA A 43 7.67 3.96 -10.78
CA ALA A 43 7.71 5.40 -10.59
C ALA A 43 9.06 5.84 -10.00
N PRO A 44 9.70 6.89 -10.55
CA PRO A 44 10.96 7.43 -10.04
C PRO A 44 10.72 8.32 -8.81
N ILE A 45 10.08 7.79 -7.76
CA ILE A 45 9.72 8.52 -6.55
C ILE A 45 10.31 7.86 -5.30
N THR A 46 10.46 8.63 -4.23
CA THR A 46 10.91 8.13 -2.93
C THR A 46 9.72 8.00 -1.97
N VAL A 47 9.52 6.81 -1.42
CA VAL A 47 8.52 6.57 -0.38
C VAL A 47 9.09 7.03 0.97
N LEU A 48 8.36 7.89 1.67
CA LEU A 48 8.71 8.35 3.01
C LEU A 48 8.14 7.41 4.08
N GLN A 49 8.90 7.17 5.14
CA GLN A 49 8.44 6.40 6.31
C GLN A 49 7.43 7.21 7.13
N ASP A 50 6.33 6.57 7.54
CA ASP A 50 5.37 7.12 8.52
C ASP A 50 5.81 6.76 9.95
N ASP A 51 6.82 7.46 10.47
CA ASP A 51 7.44 7.19 11.79
C ASP A 51 6.56 7.60 12.97
N LYS A 52 5.56 8.47 12.77
CA LYS A 52 4.57 8.86 13.80
C LYS A 52 3.27 8.06 13.73
N HIS A 53 3.20 7.05 12.87
CA HIS A 53 2.02 6.18 12.72
C HIS A 53 0.73 6.98 12.49
N LEU A 54 0.77 7.97 11.60
CA LEU A 54 -0.41 8.74 11.22
C LEU A 54 -1.46 7.82 10.56
N TYR A 55 -1.01 6.87 9.75
CA TYR A 55 -1.86 5.88 9.12
C TYR A 55 -1.94 4.61 9.96
N PRO A 56 -3.11 3.96 10.05
CA PRO A 56 -3.19 2.61 10.59
C PRO A 56 -2.45 1.64 9.66
N SER A 57 -2.01 0.52 10.22
CA SER A 57 -1.46 -0.57 9.42
C SER A 57 -2.58 -1.26 8.63
N TYR A 58 -2.39 -1.41 7.33
CA TYR A 58 -3.29 -2.15 6.42
C TYR A 58 -2.66 -3.48 6.00
N MET A 59 -2.19 -4.26 6.97
CA MET A 59 -1.62 -5.58 6.69
C MET A 59 -2.69 -6.54 6.18
N ALA A 60 -2.48 -7.10 4.99
CA ALA A 60 -3.37 -8.09 4.41
C ALA A 60 -3.34 -9.39 5.24
N GLY A 61 -4.50 -10.03 5.40
CA GLY A 61 -4.62 -11.27 6.17
C GLY A 61 -5.78 -12.14 5.68
N ASN A 62 -5.66 -13.43 5.97
CA ASN A 62 -6.70 -14.41 5.65
C ASN A 62 -7.80 -14.38 6.73
N VAL A 63 -9.05 -14.15 6.32
CA VAL A 63 -10.23 -14.25 7.20
C VAL A 63 -11.05 -15.45 6.75
N VAL A 64 -11.18 -16.45 7.63
CA VAL A 64 -11.85 -17.72 7.32
C VAL A 64 -12.91 -18.00 8.37
N ARG A 65 -14.09 -18.48 7.94
CA ARG A 65 -15.14 -18.93 8.85
C ARG A 65 -14.64 -20.09 9.72
N SER A 66 -14.93 -20.04 11.01
CA SER A 66 -14.46 -21.06 11.95
C SER A 66 -14.97 -22.46 11.62
N GLU A 67 -16.21 -22.60 11.16
CA GLU A 67 -16.80 -23.88 10.75
C GLU A 67 -15.99 -24.58 9.64
N VAL A 68 -15.40 -23.80 8.73
CA VAL A 68 -14.57 -24.34 7.64
C VAL A 68 -13.26 -24.87 8.18
N LEU A 69 -12.59 -24.15 9.10
CA LEU A 69 -11.34 -24.62 9.71
C LEU A 69 -11.55 -25.80 10.67
N ILE A 70 -12.75 -25.96 11.23
CA ILE A 70 -13.12 -27.13 12.05
C ILE A 70 -13.34 -28.35 11.15
N ALA A 71 -14.06 -28.19 10.03
CA ALA A 71 -14.31 -29.26 9.08
C ALA A 71 -13.06 -29.65 8.27
N HIS A 72 -12.17 -28.69 8.02
CA HIS A 72 -10.95 -28.81 7.21
C HIS A 72 -9.72 -28.27 7.94
N PRO A 73 -9.25 -28.95 9.01
CA PRO A 73 -8.11 -28.50 9.80
C PRO A 73 -6.81 -28.41 9.00
N GLU A 74 -6.69 -29.13 7.88
CA GLU A 74 -5.56 -29.10 6.96
C GLU A 74 -5.34 -27.73 6.29
N LEU A 75 -6.38 -26.89 6.22
CA LEU A 75 -6.29 -25.57 5.60
C LEU A 75 -5.44 -24.59 6.43
N ARG A 76 -5.40 -24.78 7.76
CA ARG A 76 -4.68 -23.87 8.66
C ARG A 76 -3.19 -23.76 8.30
N PRO A 77 -2.38 -24.84 8.29
CA PRO A 77 -0.96 -24.75 7.94
C PRO A 77 -0.75 -24.29 6.49
N VAL A 78 -1.66 -24.61 5.57
CA VAL A 78 -1.57 -24.16 4.17
C VAL A 78 -1.73 -22.64 4.07
N LEU A 79 -2.74 -22.06 4.71
CA LEU A 79 -2.94 -20.61 4.73
C LEU A 79 -1.85 -19.88 5.52
N GLU A 80 -1.40 -20.45 6.64
CA GLU A 80 -0.31 -19.89 7.44
C GLU A 80 1.03 -19.92 6.67
N SER A 81 1.22 -20.86 5.74
CA SER A 81 2.40 -20.88 4.86
C SER A 81 2.52 -19.67 3.94
N LEU A 82 1.44 -18.90 3.76
CA LEU A 82 1.43 -17.65 2.99
C LEU A 82 1.77 -16.43 3.84
N ASN A 83 1.90 -16.57 5.16
CA ASN A 83 2.24 -15.45 6.02
C ASN A 83 3.65 -14.95 5.69
N HIS A 84 3.79 -13.63 5.51
CA HIS A 84 5.06 -12.95 5.24
C HIS A 84 5.80 -13.43 3.98
N THR A 85 5.12 -14.11 3.04
CA THR A 85 5.75 -14.56 1.78
C THR A 85 5.72 -13.51 0.68
N ILE A 86 4.94 -12.44 0.85
CA ILE A 86 4.81 -11.35 -0.12
C ILE A 86 5.11 -10.04 0.60
N THR A 87 6.17 -9.38 0.16
CA THR A 87 6.53 -8.02 0.57
C THR A 87 5.68 -6.99 -0.19
N ASP A 88 5.59 -5.76 0.34
CA ASP A 88 4.89 -4.66 -0.35
C ASP A 88 5.43 -4.43 -1.77
N GLN A 89 6.75 -4.55 -1.97
CA GLN A 89 7.38 -4.40 -3.27
C GLN A 89 7.01 -5.52 -4.25
N GLU A 90 6.91 -6.77 -3.77
CA GLU A 90 6.44 -7.88 -4.60
C GLU A 90 4.96 -7.73 -4.94
N MET A 91 4.14 -7.30 -3.99
CA MET A 91 2.72 -7.01 -4.23
C MET A 91 2.54 -5.89 -5.26
N ALA A 92 3.32 -4.81 -5.17
CA ALA A 92 3.31 -3.73 -6.17
C ALA A 92 3.67 -4.24 -7.57
N LYS A 93 4.67 -5.12 -7.70
CA LYS A 93 5.02 -5.75 -8.98
C LYS A 93 3.89 -6.62 -9.53
N MET A 94 3.22 -7.40 -8.66
CA MET A 94 2.07 -8.21 -9.07
C MET A 94 0.89 -7.35 -9.52
N ASN A 95 0.60 -6.26 -8.80
CA ASN A 95 -0.45 -5.31 -9.17
C ASN A 95 -0.14 -4.57 -10.47
N TYR A 96 1.14 -4.34 -10.81
CA TYR A 96 1.53 -3.76 -12.10
C TYR A 96 1.32 -4.71 -13.29
N ALA A 97 1.34 -6.02 -13.04
CA ALA A 97 1.24 -7.03 -14.09
C ALA A 97 -0.21 -7.33 -14.54
N VAL A 98 -1.21 -6.64 -13.97
CA VAL A 98 -2.65 -6.78 -14.26
C VAL A 98 -3.15 -5.54 -15.00
#